data_AF-K2BK41-F1
#
_entry.id   AF-K2BK41-F1
#
_cell.length_a   1.000
_cell.length_b   1.000
_cell.length_c   1.000
_cell.angle_alpha   90.00
_cell.angle_beta   90.00
_cell.angle_gamma   90.00
#
_symmetry.space_group_name_H-M   'P 1'
#
loop_
_entity.id
_entity.type
_entity.pdbx_description
1 polymer ?
#
loop_
_entity_poly.entity_id
_entity_poly.type
_entity_poly.pdbx_seq_one_letter_code
_entity_poly.pdbx_strand_id
1 'polypeptide(L)' 'GQAGAIRHGIARALAQYSLQYTEGDEDFRIKSMMRKAGYLTRDSRKVERKKVGLVKARKAKQFSKR' A
#
# COMPACT_ATOMS: atom_id res chain seq x y z
N GLY A 1 4.26 -4.43 -5.45
CA GLY A 1 4.21 -5.10 -6.77
C GLY A 1 2.85 -4.90 -7.41
N GLN A 2 2.72 -5.25 -8.69
CA GLN A 2 1.50 -5.00 -9.48
C GLN A 2 0.24 -5.66 -8.90
N ALA A 3 0.33 -6.91 -8.42
CA ALA A 3 -0.82 -7.62 -7.83
C ALA A 3 -1.47 -6.87 -6.64
N GLY A 4 -0.66 -6.27 -5.77
CA GLY A 4 -1.17 -5.46 -4.65
C GLY A 4 -1.86 -4.17 -5.12
N ALA A 5 -1.40 -3.58 -6.21
CA ALA A 5 -2.02 -2.41 -6.81
C ALA A 5 -3.37 -2.75 -7.46
N ILE A 6 -3.44 -3.88 -8.18
CA ILE A 6 -4.68 -4.38 -8.80
C ILE A 6 -5.74 -4.65 -7.72
N ARG A 7 -5.37 -5.39 -6.67
CA ARG A 7 -6.25 -5.68 -5.52
C ARG A 7 -6.80 -4.41 -4.87
N HIS A 8 -5.94 -3.41 -4.66
CA HIS A 8 -6.34 -2.13 -4.08
C HIS A 8 -7.26 -1.32 -5.03
N GLY A 9 -7.01 -1.40 -6.34
CA GLY A 9 -7.87 -0.80 -7.37
C GLY A 9 -9.27 -1.39 -7.38
N ILE A 10 -9.38 -2.72 -7.38
CA ILE A 10 -10.67 -3.44 -7.34
C ILE A 10 -11.44 -3.09 -6.05
N ALA A 11 -10.76 -3.10 -4.90
CA ALA A 11 -11.40 -2.76 -3.63
C ALA A 11 -11.96 -1.32 -3.61
N ARG A 12 -11.26 -0.37 -4.23
CA ARG A 12 -11.74 1.02 -4.39
C ARG A 12 -12.91 1.11 -5.35
N ALA A 13 -12.85 0.40 -6.48
CA ALA A 13 -13.93 0.39 -7.46
C ALA A 13 -15.22 -0.18 -6.87
N LEU A 14 -15.13 -1.29 -6.12
CA LEU A 14 -16.28 -1.88 -5.42
C LEU A 14 -16.87 -0.94 -4.38
N ALA A 15 -16.03 -0.26 -3.59
CA ALA A 15 -16.50 0.72 -2.61
C ALA A 15 -17.15 1.96 -3.24
N GLN A 16 -16.75 2.35 -4.46
CA GLN A 16 -17.40 3.44 -5.20
C GLN A 16 -18.71 2.98 -5.84
N TYR A 17 -18.74 1.75 -6.35
CA TYR A 17 -19.93 1.14 -6.92
C TYR A 17 -21.04 0.97 -5.87
N SER A 18 -20.70 0.49 -4.67
CA SER A 18 -21.68 0.35 -3.57
C SER A 18 -22.29 1.70 -3.17
N LEU A 19 -21.47 2.76 -3.10
CA LEU A 19 -21.93 4.14 -2.82
C LEU A 19 -22.87 4.69 -3.89
N GLN A 20 -22.80 4.21 -5.13
CA GLN A 20 -23.57 4.75 -6.27
C GLN A 20 -24.91 4.04 -6.47
N TYR A 21 -25.00 2.74 -6.16
CA TYR A 21 -26.16 1.91 -6.51
C TYR A 21 -26.86 1.27 -5.30
N THR A 22 -26.33 1.38 -4.08
CA THR A 22 -26.91 0.79 -2.87
C THR A 22 -27.18 1.87 -1.83
N GLU A 23 -28.45 2.10 -1.50
CA GLU A 23 -28.86 3.05 -0.45
C GLU A 23 -28.96 2.34 0.90
N GLY A 24 -28.36 2.91 1.96
CA GLY A 24 -28.55 2.48 3.35
C GLY A 24 -27.38 1.71 4.01
N ASP A 25 -27.69 0.92 5.04
CA ASP A 25 -26.72 0.28 5.97
C ASP A 25 -25.74 -0.71 5.32
N GLU A 26 -26.06 -1.24 4.14
CA GLU A 26 -25.24 -2.24 3.44
C GLU A 26 -23.93 -1.66 2.90
N ASP A 27 -23.90 -0.39 2.47
CA ASP A 27 -22.65 0.28 2.05
C ASP A 27 -21.66 0.41 3.22
N PHE A 28 -22.19 0.76 4.39
CA PHE A 28 -21.39 0.88 5.60
C PHE A 28 -20.78 -0.46 6.03
N ARG A 29 -21.54 -1.56 5.88
CA ARG A 29 -21.07 -2.93 6.19
C ARG A 29 -19.92 -3.35 5.27
N ILE A 30 -20.07 -3.20 3.96
CA ILE A 30 -19.04 -3.60 2.97
C ILE A 30 -17.75 -2.81 3.19
N LYS A 31 -17.86 -1.49 3.37
CA LYS A 31 -16.70 -0.62 3.61
C LYS A 31 -16.00 -0.93 4.93
N SER A 32 -16.76 -1.23 5.99
CA SER A 32 -16.22 -1.64 7.29
C SER A 32 -15.48 -2.98 7.20
N MET A 33 -16.07 -3.97 6.53
CA MET A 33 -15.44 -5.28 6.29
C MET A 33 -14.14 -5.15 5.47
N MET A 34 -14.15 -4.35 4.39
CA MET A 34 -12.96 -4.12 3.57
C MET A 34 -11.83 -3.40 4.31
N ARG A 35 -12.15 -2.47 5.22
CA ARG A 35 -11.15 -1.84 6.10
C ARG A 35 -10.58 -2.84 7.10
N LYS A 36 -11.43 -3.65 7.75
CA LYS A 36 -10.99 -4.70 8.68
C LYS A 36 -10.09 -5.73 7.99
N ALA A 37 -10.40 -6.09 6.74
CA ALA A 37 -9.58 -6.98 5.92
C ALA A 37 -8.32 -6.32 5.31
N GLY A 38 -8.12 -5.00 5.49
CA GLY A 38 -6.92 -4.30 5.06
C GLY A 38 -6.83 -3.99 3.55
N TYR A 39 -7.92 -4.10 2.78
CA TYR A 39 -7.89 -3.87 1.32
C TYR A 39 -7.86 -2.39 0.92
N LEU A 40 -8.39 -1.52 1.79
CA LEU A 40 -8.49 -0.08 1.56
C LEU A 40 -7.24 0.70 2.00
N THR A 41 -6.29 0.06 2.67
CA THR A 41 -5.06 0.70 3.13
C THR A 41 -3.93 0.44 2.14
N ARG A 42 -3.25 1.50 1.70
CA ARG A 42 -2.07 1.39 0.83
C ARG A 42 -0.81 1.15 1.66
N ASP A 43 0.10 0.32 1.16
CA ASP A 43 1.43 0.17 1.72
C ASP A 43 2.24 1.46 1.52
N SER A 44 2.66 2.07 2.64
CA SER A 44 3.42 3.33 2.66
C SER A 44 4.91 3.14 2.37
N ARG A 45 5.40 1.89 2.38
CA ARG A 45 6.83 1.60 2.22
C ARG A 45 7.33 2.03 0.84
N LYS A 46 8.47 2.73 0.84
CA LYS A 46 9.20 3.15 -0.35
C LYS A 46 10.68 2.79 -0.19
N VAL A 47 11.36 2.57 -1.31
CA VAL A 47 12.80 2.33 -1.32
C VAL A 47 13.51 3.56 -0.76
N GLU A 48 14.34 3.36 0.28
CA GLU A 48 15.19 4.42 0.85
C GLU A 48 16.22 4.87 -0.20
N ARG A 49 16.48 6.18 -0.27
CA ARG A 49 17.46 6.72 -1.22
C ARG A 49 18.87 6.19 -0.95
N LYS A 50 19.68 6.07 -2.00
CA LYS A 50 21.13 5.87 -1.86
C LYS A 50 21.79 7.14 -1.32
N LYS A 51 22.65 7.01 -0.31
CA LYS A 51 23.48 8.11 0.19
C LYS A 51 24.87 8.05 -0.48
N VAL A 52 25.50 9.22 -0.65
CA VAL A 52 26.86 9.31 -1.23
C VAL A 52 27.86 8.52 -0.39
N GLY A 53 28.83 7.88 -1.05
CA GLY A 53 29.84 7.03 -0.38
C GLY A 53 29.35 5.62 0.00
N LEU A 54 28.05 5.32 -0.09
CA LEU A 54 27.50 3.99 0.18
C LEU A 54 27.27 3.19 -1.11
N VAL A 55 27.37 1.86 -1.00
CA VAL A 55 27.07 0.90 -2.09
C VAL A 55 25.56 0.77 -2.30
N LYS A 56 24.78 0.80 -1.21
CA LYS A 56 23.30 0.80 -1.22
C LYS A 56 22.76 1.90 -0.30
N ALA A 57 21.45 1.91 0.00
CA ALA A 57 20.84 2.87 0.92
C ALA A 57 21.58 3.01 2.26
N ARG A 58 22.05 1.88 2.83
CA ARG A 58 22.80 1.84 4.11
C ARG A 58 24.16 1.12 4.05
N LYS A 59 24.38 0.25 3.07
CA LYS A 59 25.59 -0.59 3.00
C LYS A 59 26.82 0.24 2.62
N ALA A 60 27.78 0.38 3.53
CA ALA A 60 29.10 0.97 3.26
C ALA A 60 30.06 -0.05 2.62
N LYS A 61 31.15 0.46 2.01
CA LYS A 61 32.30 -0.37 1.65
C LYS A 61 33.06 -0.76 2.93
N GLN A 62 33.74 -1.90 2.92
CA GLN A 62 34.65 -2.25 4.01
C GLN A 62 35.79 -1.23 4.07
N PHE A 63 36.11 -0.77 5.27
CA PHE A 63 37.22 0.16 5.51
C PHE A 63 38.38 -0.61 6.14
N SER A 64 39.57 -0.52 5.55
CA SER A 64 40.81 -1.00 6.17
C SER A 64 41.59 0.17 6.75
N LYS A 65 41.92 0.11 8.04
CA LYS A 65 42.94 0.99 8.63
C LYS A 65 44.32 0.37 8.41
N ARG A 66 45.34 1.23 8.39
CA ARG A 66 46.75 0.82 8.46
C ARG A 66 47.09 0.38 9.87
#